data_AF-A0A091MEU7-F1
#
_entry.id   AF-A0A091MEU7-F1
#
_cell.length_a   1.000
_cell.length_b   1.000
_cell.length_c   1.000
_cell.angle_alpha   90.00
_cell.angle_beta   90.00
_cell.angle_gamma   90.00
#
_symmetry.space_group_name_H-M   'P 1'
#
loop_
_entity.id
_entity.type
_entity.pdbx_description
1 polymer ?
#
loop_
_entity_poly.entity_id
_entity_poly.type
_entity_poly.pdbx_seq_one_letter_code
_entity_poly.pdbx_strand_id
1 'polypeptide(L)'
;GFVDNRHGDVMVVRPMRDYTSKEIAFYNHFFGVPTVIVPPLFTKRREKPSIHHLVQDFLLGLQEDFPSTISTVYRTGEKLSPEPAKASSEEQRCLLCLCGLDIEGGEWSGQTPQQQGEHAGSGWRSHPPHTTTTECPCPCPYLHRAESKAAYIPLLCYSCRLTFKELGPLATLPPYMRAEAQRR
;
A
#
# COMPACT_ATOMS: atom_id res chain seq x y z
N GLY A 1 15.89 9.91 -9.34
CA GLY A 1 14.85 10.66 -8.60
C GLY A 1 13.57 9.85 -8.54
N PHE A 2 12.88 9.85 -7.39
CA PHE A 2 11.61 9.14 -7.22
C PHE A 2 10.44 9.97 -7.76
N VAL A 3 9.57 9.33 -8.55
CA VAL A 3 8.31 9.90 -9.03
C VAL A 3 7.22 8.83 -8.91
N ASP A 4 6.09 9.18 -8.30
CA ASP A 4 4.93 8.32 -8.14
C ASP A 4 3.67 9.03 -8.64
N ASN A 5 3.10 8.48 -9.71
CA ASN A 5 1.96 9.06 -10.44
C ASN A 5 0.66 8.25 -10.26
N ARG A 6 0.61 7.37 -9.25
CA ARG A 6 -0.54 6.46 -9.06
C ARG A 6 -1.87 7.18 -8.78
N HIS A 7 -1.82 8.42 -8.30
CA HIS A 7 -2.99 9.19 -7.87
C HIS A 7 -3.67 9.96 -9.01
N GLY A 8 -3.14 9.92 -10.24
CA GLY A 8 -3.77 10.51 -11.43
C GLY A 8 -3.64 12.03 -11.50
N ASP A 9 -4.22 12.75 -10.55
CA ASP A 9 -4.18 14.23 -10.47
C ASP A 9 -2.97 14.75 -9.67
N VAL A 10 -2.37 13.91 -8.83
CA VAL A 10 -1.19 14.25 -8.01
C VAL A 10 0.02 13.39 -8.38
N MET A 11 1.15 14.06 -8.59
CA MET A 11 2.46 13.43 -8.72
C MET A 11 3.28 13.64 -7.44
N VAL A 12 3.73 12.55 -6.82
CA VAL A 12 4.57 12.59 -5.62
C VAL A 12 6.02 12.44 -6.03
N VAL A 13 6.82 13.46 -5.73
CA VAL A 13 8.27 13.47 -5.98
C VAL A 13 9.05 13.49 -4.67
N ARG A 14 10.27 12.94 -4.68
CA ARG A 14 11.20 13.06 -3.54
C ARG A 14 12.55 13.62 -4.01
N PRO A 15 12.67 14.95 -4.17
CA PRO A 15 13.90 15.58 -4.64
C PRO A 15 15.08 15.37 -3.67
N MET A 16 14.79 15.35 -2.37
CA MET A 16 15.82 15.22 -1.32
C MET A 16 16.20 13.76 -1.01
N ARG A 17 15.68 12.78 -1.77
CA ARG A 17 15.79 11.34 -1.43
C ARG A 17 17.24 10.84 -1.39
N ASP A 18 18.11 11.43 -2.21
CA ASP A 18 19.50 10.98 -2.37
C ASP A 18 20.48 11.70 -1.43
N TYR A 19 19.98 12.61 -0.57
CA TYR A 19 20.78 13.35 0.38
C TYR A 19 20.53 12.85 1.81
N THR A 20 21.61 12.70 2.56
CA THR A 20 21.56 12.38 3.99
C THR A 20 21.07 13.58 4.80
N SER A 21 20.48 13.32 5.96
CA SER A 21 20.07 14.38 6.89
C SER A 21 21.24 15.30 7.29
N LYS A 22 22.47 14.76 7.33
CA LYS A 22 23.69 15.53 7.63
C LYS A 22 24.02 16.52 6.51
N GLU A 23 23.97 16.09 5.24
CA GLU A 23 24.20 16.96 4.09
C GLU A 23 23.15 18.08 4.01
N ILE A 24 21.88 17.76 4.26
CA ILE A 24 20.79 18.75 4.28
C ILE A 24 21.00 19.76 5.42
N ALA A 25 21.42 19.30 6.60
CA ALA A 25 21.71 20.18 7.73
C ALA A 25 22.86 21.16 7.42
N PHE A 26 23.94 20.68 6.79
CA PHE A 26 25.04 21.55 6.35
C PHE A 26 24.59 22.55 5.29
N TYR A 27 23.81 22.11 4.31
CA TYR A 27 23.24 23.01 3.30
C TYR A 27 22.43 24.12 3.97
N ASN A 28 21.49 23.77 4.86
CA ASN A 28 20.68 24.76 5.55
C ASN A 28 21.53 25.74 6.37
N HIS A 29 22.58 25.25 7.02
CA HIS A 29 23.50 26.09 7.79
C HIS A 29 24.28 27.07 6.90
N PHE A 30 24.93 26.58 5.84
CA PHE A 30 25.78 27.40 4.97
C PHE A 30 24.99 28.42 4.15
N PHE A 31 23.75 28.10 3.80
CA PHE A 31 22.88 28.99 3.00
C PHE A 31 21.85 29.75 3.85
N GLY A 32 21.92 29.65 5.18
CA GLY A 32 21.03 30.37 6.10
C GLY A 32 19.56 30.01 5.93
N VAL A 33 19.24 28.77 5.54
CA VAL A 33 17.85 28.31 5.34
C VAL A 33 17.17 28.13 6.71
N PRO A 34 16.06 28.86 6.98
CA PRO A 34 15.32 28.69 8.22
C PRO A 34 14.87 27.24 8.41
N THR A 35 15.26 26.63 9.52
CA THR A 35 14.97 25.22 9.82
C THR A 35 14.12 25.12 11.08
N VAL A 36 12.99 24.41 10.99
CA VAL A 36 12.15 24.07 12.14
C VAL A 36 12.37 22.60 12.49
N ILE A 37 12.84 22.34 13.70
CA ILE A 37 12.95 20.97 14.22
C ILE A 37 11.67 20.67 14.99
N VAL A 38 10.85 19.77 14.46
CA VAL A 38 9.66 19.27 15.16
C VAL A 38 10.03 17.92 15.78
N PRO A 39 10.26 17.85 17.10
CA PRO A 39 10.49 16.56 17.75
C PRO A 39 9.24 15.68 17.60
N PRO A 40 9.40 14.36 17.45
CA PRO A 40 8.25 13.45 17.39
C PRO A 40 7.37 13.65 18.63
N LEU A 41 6.05 13.71 18.44
CA LEU A 41 5.11 13.70 19.55
C LEU A 41 5.10 12.30 20.17
N PHE A 42 5.97 12.08 21.16
CA PHE A 42 6.00 10.80 21.86
C PHE A 42 4.71 10.66 22.68
N THR A 43 3.98 9.56 22.45
CA THR A 43 3.06 9.08 23.48
C THR A 43 3.90 8.85 24.74
N LYS A 44 3.41 9.17 25.96
CA LYS A 44 4.15 8.98 27.25
C LYS A 44 4.56 7.52 27.57
N ARG A 45 4.55 6.62 26.59
CA ARG A 45 5.04 5.25 26.67
C ARG A 45 6.53 5.23 26.33
N ARG A 46 7.30 4.39 27.02
CA ARG A 46 8.69 4.11 26.66
C ARG A 46 8.76 3.74 25.17
N GLU A 47 9.68 4.34 24.44
CA GLU A 47 9.97 3.95 23.06
C GLU A 47 10.30 2.46 23.03
N LYS A 48 9.48 1.68 22.32
CA LYS A 48 9.86 0.33 21.96
C LYS A 48 10.84 0.44 20.79
N PRO A 49 11.94 -0.33 20.79
CA PRO A 49 12.83 -0.36 19.63
C PRO A 49 12.02 -0.76 18.40
N SER A 50 12.03 0.10 17.38
CA SER A 50 11.37 -0.17 16.10
C SER A 50 12.37 -0.78 15.14
N ILE A 51 11.88 -1.55 14.17
CA ILE A 51 12.72 -2.03 13.07
C ILE A 51 13.41 -0.86 12.34
N HIS A 52 12.75 0.30 12.26
CA HIS A 52 13.34 1.51 11.67
C HIS A 52 14.55 2.01 12.45
N HIS A 53 14.48 2.05 13.79
CA HIS A 53 15.63 2.41 14.62
C HIS A 53 16.78 1.40 14.49
N LEU A 54 16.47 0.09 14.54
CA LEU A 54 17.48 -0.94 14.38
C LEU A 54 18.21 -0.83 13.03
N VAL A 55 17.46 -0.63 11.94
CA VAL A 55 18.03 -0.47 10.60
C VAL A 55 18.84 0.83 10.50
N GLN A 56 18.36 1.92 11.10
CA GLN A 56 19.10 3.18 11.13
C GLN A 56 20.45 3.01 11.83
N ASP A 57 20.47 2.43 13.03
CA ASP A 57 21.69 2.25 13.83
C ASP A 57 22.68 1.32 13.10
N PHE A 58 22.18 0.25 12.49
CA PHE A 58 22.99 -0.64 11.66
C PHE A 58 23.64 0.10 10.49
N LEU A 59 22.86 0.88 9.72
CA LEU A 59 23.38 1.60 8.56
C LEU A 59 24.34 2.73 8.95
N LEU A 60 24.08 3.42 10.06
CA LEU A 60 24.97 4.45 10.59
C LEU A 60 26.28 3.84 11.10
N GLY A 61 26.23 2.70 11.80
CA GLY A 61 27.41 1.98 12.25
C GLY A 61 28.31 1.53 11.10
N LEU A 62 27.72 1.00 10.02
CA LEU A 62 28.51 0.63 8.83
C LEU A 62 29.15 1.85 8.15
N GLN A 63 28.43 2.97 8.09
CA GLN A 63 28.90 4.20 7.44
C GLN A 63 30.13 4.81 8.14
N GLU A 64 30.30 4.58 9.45
CA GLU A 64 31.41 5.09 10.25
C GLU A 64 32.76 4.56 9.76
N ASP A 65 32.86 3.25 9.56
CA ASP A 65 34.07 2.59 9.08
C ASP A 65 34.16 2.55 7.54
N PHE A 66 33.02 2.54 6.86
CA PHE A 66 32.92 2.43 5.41
C PHE A 66 32.09 3.59 4.83
N PRO A 67 32.72 4.74 4.52
CA PRO A 67 32.04 5.88 3.95
C PRO A 67 31.27 5.51 2.66
N SER A 68 30.14 6.17 2.44
CA SER A 68 29.23 5.94 1.31
C SER A 68 28.44 4.62 1.34
N THR A 69 28.52 3.81 2.40
CA THR A 69 27.72 2.58 2.56
C THR A 69 26.22 2.84 2.46
N ILE A 70 25.69 3.88 3.12
CA ILE A 70 24.26 4.20 3.05
C ILE A 70 23.82 4.42 1.60
N SER A 71 24.59 5.21 0.85
CA SER A 71 24.31 5.51 -0.56
C SER A 71 24.42 4.27 -1.46
N THR A 72 25.38 3.38 -1.17
CA THR A 72 25.61 2.15 -1.94
C THR A 72 24.51 1.14 -1.70
N VAL A 73 24.13 0.90 -0.43
CA VAL A 73 23.01 0.02 -0.06
C VAL A 73 21.74 0.50 -0.74
N TYR A 74 21.46 1.81 -0.63
CA TYR A 74 20.26 2.39 -1.23
C TYR A 74 20.24 2.27 -2.76
N ARG A 75 21.31 2.66 -3.47
CA ARG A 75 21.40 2.53 -4.94
C ARG A 75 21.35 1.09 -5.42
N THR A 76 21.90 0.16 -4.64
CA THR A 76 21.84 -1.27 -4.95
C THR A 76 20.43 -1.79 -4.73
N GLY A 77 19.77 -1.40 -3.63
CA GLY A 77 18.37 -1.72 -3.37
C GLY A 77 17.43 -1.25 -4.48
N GLU A 78 17.67 -0.07 -5.06
CA GLU A 78 16.90 0.41 -6.22
C GLU A 78 17.08 -0.47 -7.46
N LYS A 79 18.28 -0.97 -7.73
CA LYS A 79 18.55 -1.88 -8.86
C LYS A 79 17.90 -3.25 -8.68
N LEU A 80 17.78 -3.69 -7.43
CA LEU A 80 17.16 -4.97 -7.08
C LEU A 80 15.63 -4.89 -7.00
N SER A 81 15.07 -3.68 -6.89
CA SER A 81 13.63 -3.51 -6.82
C SER A 81 13.01 -3.93 -8.16
N PRO A 82 12.07 -4.89 -8.17
CA PRO A 82 11.32 -5.17 -9.39
C PRO A 82 10.56 -3.92 -9.82
N GLU A 83 10.34 -3.77 -11.13
CA GLU A 83 9.44 -2.72 -11.59
C GLU A 83 8.07 -2.91 -10.91
N PRO A 84 7.47 -1.85 -10.36
CA PRO A 84 6.13 -1.94 -9.80
C PRO A 84 5.18 -2.51 -10.85
N ALA A 85 4.28 -3.40 -10.44
CA ALA A 85 3.23 -3.91 -11.32
C ALA A 85 2.49 -2.73 -11.96
N LYS A 86 2.54 -2.66 -13.30
CA LYS A 86 1.87 -1.62 -14.07
C LYS A 86 0.42 -2.02 -14.24
N ALA A 87 -0.49 -1.26 -13.66
CA ALA A 87 -1.91 -1.42 -13.92
C ALA A 87 -2.25 -0.79 -15.28
N SER A 88 -2.76 -1.59 -16.20
CA SER A 88 -3.24 -1.12 -17.51
C SER A 88 -4.65 -0.55 -17.45
N SER A 89 -5.43 -0.91 -16.42
CA SER A 89 -6.78 -0.40 -16.16
C SER A 89 -6.99 -0.03 -14.69
N GLU A 90 -8.10 0.66 -14.39
CA GLU A 90 -8.47 0.99 -13.00
C GLU A 90 -8.77 -0.27 -12.17
N GLU A 91 -9.36 -1.31 -12.77
CA GLU A 91 -9.68 -2.56 -12.06
C GLU A 91 -8.42 -3.32 -11.61
N GLN A 92 -7.29 -3.09 -12.29
CA GLN A 92 -6.00 -3.69 -11.95
C GLN A 92 -5.23 -2.92 -10.87
N ARG A 93 -5.80 -1.87 -10.28
CA ARG A 93 -5.17 -1.11 -9.19
C ARG A 93 -5.69 -1.54 -7.83
N CYS A 94 -4.81 -1.60 -6.84
CA CYS A 94 -5.17 -1.81 -5.45
C CYS A 94 -6.09 -0.69 -4.96
N LEU A 95 -7.22 -1.04 -4.35
CA LEU A 95 -8.20 -0.11 -3.80
C LEU A 95 -7.61 0.83 -2.72
N LEU A 96 -6.60 0.36 -1.98
CA LEU A 96 -6.00 1.12 -0.87
C LEU A 96 -4.84 2.02 -1.31
N CYS A 97 -3.87 1.48 -2.05
CA CYS A 97 -2.62 2.17 -2.36
C CYS A 97 -2.43 2.48 -3.84
N LEU A 98 -3.39 2.09 -4.70
CA LEU A 98 -3.38 2.30 -6.15
C LEU A 98 -2.19 1.66 -6.89
N CYS A 99 -1.35 0.86 -6.23
CA CYS A 99 -0.37 -0.01 -6.90
C CYS A 99 -1.08 -0.97 -7.87
N GLY A 100 -0.40 -1.42 -8.92
CA GLY A 100 -0.86 -2.59 -9.65
C GLY A 100 -1.07 -3.79 -8.73
N LEU A 101 -2.15 -4.51 -8.95
CA LEU A 101 -2.43 -5.76 -8.27
C LEU A 101 -1.40 -6.81 -8.70
N ASP A 102 -0.87 -7.53 -7.73
CA ASP A 102 0.12 -8.60 -7.88
C ASP A 102 -0.53 -9.98 -8.07
N ILE A 103 -1.69 -10.02 -8.74
CA ILE A 103 -2.57 -11.21 -8.85
C ILE A 103 -2.30 -12.01 -10.15
N GLU A 104 -1.12 -11.87 -10.75
CA GLU A 104 -0.73 -12.80 -11.81
C GLU A 104 -0.32 -14.15 -11.20
N GLY A 105 -1.26 -15.10 -11.19
CA GLY A 105 -0.96 -16.52 -11.37
C GLY A 105 -0.34 -17.31 -10.22
N GLY A 106 -0.50 -16.89 -8.97
CA GLY A 106 -0.09 -17.69 -7.82
C GLY A 106 -1.25 -17.92 -6.87
N GLU A 107 -1.82 -19.12 -6.87
CA GLU A 107 -2.52 -19.64 -5.70
C GLU A 107 -1.58 -19.51 -4.50
N TRP A 108 -1.78 -18.48 -3.67
CA TRP A 108 -1.24 -18.51 -2.33
C TRP A 108 -2.13 -19.48 -1.54
N SER A 109 -1.73 -20.74 -1.53
CA SER A 109 -2.05 -21.70 -0.48
C SER A 109 -1.39 -21.22 0.82
N GLY A 110 -1.87 -20.11 1.35
CA GLY A 110 -1.64 -19.73 2.73
C GLY A 110 -2.38 -20.71 3.58
N GLN A 111 -1.70 -21.79 3.96
CA GLN A 111 -2.15 -22.68 5.02
C GLN A 111 -2.24 -21.87 6.30
N THR A 112 -3.37 -21.18 6.51
CA THR A 112 -3.95 -21.10 7.84
C THR A 112 -4.53 -22.49 8.12
N PRO A 113 -4.17 -23.19 9.22
CA PRO A 113 -4.91 -24.37 9.64
C PRO A 113 -6.27 -23.90 10.17
N GLN A 114 -7.19 -23.65 9.24
CA GLN A 114 -8.61 -23.55 9.54
C GLN A 114 -9.32 -24.63 8.73
N GLN A 115 -10.04 -25.44 9.49
CA GLN A 115 -10.67 -26.69 9.12
C GLN A 115 -11.54 -26.56 7.86
N GLN A 116 -11.51 -27.63 7.07
CA GLN A 116 -12.34 -27.87 5.89
C GLN A 116 -13.81 -27.50 6.12
N GLY A 117 -14.34 -26.70 5.21
CA GLY A 117 -15.75 -26.67 4.84
C GLY A 117 -15.80 -26.55 3.32
N GLU A 118 -16.02 -27.67 2.65
CA GLU A 118 -16.15 -27.78 1.20
C GLU A 118 -17.30 -26.89 0.70
N HIS A 119 -17.14 -26.24 -0.46
CA HIS A 119 -18.10 -26.27 -1.56
C HIS A 119 -17.51 -25.54 -2.77
N ALA A 120 -17.08 -26.33 -3.75
CA ALA A 120 -16.71 -25.89 -5.09
C ALA A 120 -17.97 -25.60 -5.93
N GLY A 121 -17.89 -24.62 -6.85
CA GLY A 121 -18.94 -24.38 -7.82
C GLY A 121 -18.68 -23.16 -8.70
N SER A 122 -18.00 -23.39 -9.82
CA SER A 122 -17.61 -22.45 -10.87
C SER A 122 -18.80 -21.92 -11.71
N GLY A 123 -18.60 -20.77 -12.37
CA GLY A 123 -19.39 -20.39 -13.54
C GLY A 123 -19.52 -18.89 -13.79
N TRP A 124 -18.59 -18.32 -14.55
CA TRP A 124 -18.79 -17.00 -15.17
C TRP A 124 -19.86 -17.14 -16.26
N ARG A 125 -21.00 -16.46 -16.09
CA ARG A 125 -22.01 -16.28 -17.16
C ARG A 125 -22.24 -14.80 -17.36
N SER A 126 -21.86 -14.31 -18.54
CA SER A 126 -22.10 -12.96 -19.05
C SER A 126 -23.60 -12.73 -19.28
N HIS A 127 -24.13 -11.56 -18.91
CA HIS A 127 -25.52 -11.18 -19.21
C HIS A 127 -25.64 -9.70 -19.66
N PRO A 128 -26.71 -9.35 -20.43
CA PRO A 128 -26.80 -8.22 -21.37
C PRO A 128 -27.32 -6.91 -20.73
N PRO A 129 -27.34 -5.76 -21.43
CA PRO A 129 -27.60 -4.48 -20.80
C PRO A 129 -29.09 -4.28 -20.52
N HIS A 130 -29.45 -3.94 -19.28
CA HIS A 130 -30.80 -3.57 -18.92
C HIS A 130 -30.93 -2.05 -18.76
N THR A 131 -31.91 -1.52 -19.48
CA THR A 131 -32.38 -0.13 -19.49
C THR A 131 -33.07 0.24 -18.18
N THR A 132 -32.95 1.53 -17.88
CA THR A 132 -33.53 2.29 -16.76
C THR A 132 -34.98 1.94 -16.43
N THR A 133 -35.27 1.37 -15.26
CA THR A 133 -36.33 1.85 -14.34
C THR A 133 -36.09 1.28 -12.94
N THR A 134 -36.31 2.14 -11.95
CA THR A 134 -36.14 1.94 -10.51
C THR A 134 -37.03 0.80 -10.00
N GLU A 135 -36.48 0.00 -9.08
CA GLU A 135 -37.12 -1.06 -8.28
C GLU A 135 -37.28 -2.43 -8.95
N CYS A 136 -36.29 -3.31 -8.72
CA CYS A 136 -36.39 -4.73 -9.03
C CYS A 136 -36.83 -5.50 -7.77
N PRO A 137 -37.98 -6.21 -7.78
CA PRO A 137 -38.55 -6.86 -6.59
C PRO A 137 -38.06 -8.31 -6.36
N CYS A 138 -36.96 -8.74 -6.98
CA CYS A 138 -36.39 -10.07 -6.72
C CYS A 138 -35.21 -9.99 -5.73
N PRO A 139 -34.92 -11.07 -4.96
CA PRO A 139 -33.72 -11.16 -4.13
C PRO A 139 -32.50 -11.30 -5.04
N CYS A 140 -32.03 -10.16 -5.56
CA CYS A 140 -30.83 -10.10 -6.38
C CYS A 140 -29.61 -10.17 -5.44
N PRO A 141 -28.68 -11.13 -5.57
CA PRO A 141 -27.49 -11.19 -4.72
C PRO A 141 -26.50 -10.02 -4.93
N TYR A 142 -26.78 -9.12 -5.87
CA TYR A 142 -25.84 -8.07 -6.31
C TYR A 142 -25.83 -6.82 -5.43
N LEU A 143 -26.82 -6.64 -4.53
CA LEU A 143 -26.89 -5.47 -3.64
C LEU A 143 -26.08 -5.64 -2.33
N HIS A 144 -25.66 -6.86 -1.98
CA HIS A 144 -24.96 -7.15 -0.71
C HIS A 144 -23.58 -7.81 -0.91
N ARG A 145 -22.87 -7.52 -2.00
CA ARG A 145 -21.58 -8.17 -2.28
C ARG A 145 -20.43 -7.70 -1.36
N ALA A 146 -20.55 -6.53 -0.74
CA ALA A 146 -19.45 -5.86 -0.03
C ALA A 146 -19.59 -5.80 1.51
N GLU A 147 -20.35 -6.71 2.12
CA GLU A 147 -20.51 -6.76 3.59
C GLU A 147 -19.48 -7.64 4.30
N SER A 148 -18.72 -8.44 3.55
CA SER A 148 -17.66 -9.29 4.10
C SER A 148 -16.28 -8.74 3.73
N LYS A 149 -15.35 -8.77 4.70
CA LYS A 149 -13.92 -8.46 4.46
C LYS A 149 -13.33 -9.31 3.33
N ALA A 150 -13.86 -10.52 3.09
CA ALA A 150 -13.41 -11.41 2.02
C ALA A 150 -13.61 -10.81 0.62
N ALA A 151 -14.67 -10.02 0.41
CA ALA A 151 -14.97 -9.41 -0.88
C ALA A 151 -13.92 -8.36 -1.32
N TYR A 152 -13.18 -7.79 -0.37
CA TYR A 152 -12.14 -6.79 -0.63
C TYR A 152 -10.80 -7.42 -1.01
N ILE A 153 -10.54 -8.67 -0.63
CA ILE A 153 -9.27 -9.37 -0.89
C ILE A 153 -8.83 -9.29 -2.37
N PRO A 154 -9.68 -9.60 -3.38
CA PRO A 154 -9.27 -9.51 -4.78
C PRO A 154 -8.98 -8.08 -5.25
N LEU A 155 -9.44 -7.06 -4.53
CA LEU A 155 -9.24 -5.64 -4.86
C LEU A 155 -7.96 -5.05 -4.23
N LEU A 156 -7.19 -5.84 -3.49
CA LEU A 156 -6.04 -5.39 -2.71
C LEU A 156 -4.76 -6.10 -3.17
N CYS A 157 -3.65 -5.35 -3.23
CA CYS A 157 -2.31 -5.95 -3.37
C CYS A 157 -1.89 -6.67 -2.09
N TYR A 158 -0.87 -7.54 -2.17
CA TYR A 158 -0.41 -8.33 -1.02
C TYR A 158 -0.17 -7.50 0.25
N SER A 159 0.60 -6.42 0.17
CA SER A 159 0.90 -5.58 1.34
C SER A 159 -0.35 -4.97 1.95
N CYS A 160 -1.27 -4.47 1.12
CA CYS A 160 -2.52 -3.89 1.59
C CYS A 160 -3.45 -4.94 2.20
N ARG A 161 -3.40 -6.21 1.77
CA ARG A 161 -4.16 -7.29 2.43
C ARG A 161 -3.69 -7.51 3.86
N LEU A 162 -2.38 -7.46 4.12
CA LEU A 162 -1.84 -7.60 5.48
C LEU A 162 -2.32 -6.46 6.38
N THR A 163 -2.21 -5.22 5.91
CA THR A 163 -2.72 -4.06 6.65
C THR A 163 -4.23 -4.13 6.86
N PHE A 164 -4.99 -4.55 5.83
CA PHE A 164 -6.45 -4.61 5.88
C PHE A 164 -6.99 -5.63 6.88
N LYS A 165 -6.25 -6.73 7.13
CA LYS A 165 -6.60 -7.69 8.19
C LYS A 165 -6.63 -7.02 9.57
N GLU A 166 -5.67 -6.14 9.83
CA GLU A 166 -5.53 -5.39 11.09
C GLU A 166 -6.48 -4.19 11.21
N LEU A 167 -7.11 -3.77 10.11
CA LEU A 167 -8.08 -2.68 10.15
C LEU A 167 -9.34 -3.07 10.93
N GLY A 168 -10.00 -2.07 11.50
CA GLY A 168 -11.27 -2.21 12.22
C GLY A 168 -12.44 -2.67 11.33
N PRO A 169 -13.68 -2.53 11.82
CA PRO A 169 -14.89 -2.89 11.07
C PRO A 169 -14.97 -2.14 9.73
N LEU A 170 -15.58 -2.77 8.71
CA LEU A 170 -15.73 -2.14 7.38
C LEU A 170 -16.44 -0.78 7.42
N ALA A 171 -17.32 -0.57 8.40
CA ALA A 171 -18.01 0.71 8.61
C ALA A 171 -17.06 1.88 8.89
N THR A 172 -15.85 1.63 9.37
CA THR A 172 -14.85 2.69 9.63
C THR A 172 -14.05 3.07 8.39
N LEU A 173 -14.23 2.37 7.26
CA LEU A 173 -13.58 2.72 6.01
C LEU A 173 -14.21 3.98 5.39
N PRO A 174 -13.39 4.85 4.77
CA PRO A 174 -13.90 6.00 4.03
C PRO A 174 -15.01 5.61 3.04
N PRO A 175 -16.09 6.41 2.91
CA PRO A 175 -17.22 6.06 2.04
C PRO A 175 -16.83 5.80 0.58
N TYR A 176 -15.88 6.57 0.05
CA TYR A 176 -15.41 6.41 -1.33
C TYR A 176 -14.80 5.03 -1.58
N MET A 177 -14.11 4.45 -0.59
CA MET A 177 -13.53 3.11 -0.71
C MET A 177 -14.59 2.02 -0.80
N ARG A 178 -15.68 2.16 -0.03
CA ARG A 178 -16.79 1.20 -0.04
C ARG A 178 -17.58 1.29 -1.35
N ALA A 179 -17.83 2.51 -1.84
CA ALA A 179 -18.49 2.74 -3.11
C ALA A 179 -17.66 2.19 -4.28
N GLU A 180 -16.35 2.42 -4.28
CA GLU A 180 -15.46 1.92 -5.32
C GLU A 180 -15.32 0.39 -5.28
N ALA A 181 -15.34 -0.22 -4.09
CA ALA A 181 -15.38 -1.68 -3.94
C ALA A 181 -16.69 -2.33 -4.42
N GLN A 182 -17.79 -1.58 -4.44
CA GLN A 182 -19.07 -2.04 -5.00
C GLN A 182 -19.11 -1.87 -6.53
N ARG A 183 -18.38 -0.89 -7.07
CA ARG A 183 -18.30 -0.61 -8.51
C ARG A 183 -17.48 -1.68 -9.25
N ARG A 184 -16.43 -2.19 -8.61
CA ARG A 184 -15.51 -3.22 -9.14
C ARG A 184 -16.01 -4.64 -8.84
#